data_AF-A0A9D7KK54-F1
#
_entry.id   AF-A0A9D7KK54-F1
#
_cell.length_a   1.000
_cell.length_b   1.000
_cell.length_c   1.000
_cell.angle_alpha   90.00
_cell.angle_beta   90.00
_cell.angle_gamma   90.00
#
_symmetry.space_group_name_H-M   'P 1'
#
loop_
_entity.id
_entity.type
_entity.pdbx_description
1 polymer ?
#
loop_
_entity_poly.entity_id
_entity_poly.type
_entity_poly.pdbx_seq_one_letter_code
_entity_poly.pdbx_strand_id
1 'polypeptide(L)'
;MEKITLDFVSPVRFQEEGKVIKQRDKITPKLVVLSTVRRYLALAGLFGPDGFVDGQPDFRFNDFHISENSLNYFEWGRYSNRQKTWLDMSGLTGSLTIEGNVGRILPWLLIGSQINIGKNTAFGLGKFDITKSQSHEVTELQGNRSSEVLNI
;
A
#
# COMPACT_ATOMS: atom_id res chain seq x y z
N MET A 1 -12.83 -12.28 4.63
CA MET A 1 -11.41 -12.25 4.18
C MET A 1 -10.79 -10.95 4.67
N GLU A 2 -9.54 -10.97 5.11
CA GLU A 2 -8.88 -9.76 5.62
C GLU A 2 -8.58 -8.79 4.48
N LYS A 3 -8.79 -7.50 4.73
CA LYS A 3 -8.51 -6.42 3.78
C LYS A 3 -7.61 -5.37 4.40
N ILE A 4 -6.79 -4.76 3.56
CA ILE A 4 -5.97 -3.60 3.91
C ILE A 4 -6.08 -2.56 2.82
N THR A 5 -6.39 -1.33 3.21
CA THR A 5 -6.52 -0.19 2.31
C THR A 5 -5.32 0.73 2.49
N LEU A 6 -4.75 1.15 1.36
CA LEU A 6 -3.68 2.14 1.27
C LEU A 6 -4.28 3.42 0.70
N ASP A 7 -4.20 4.51 1.44
CA ASP A 7 -4.69 5.83 1.04
C ASP A 7 -3.50 6.71 0.65
N PHE A 8 -3.26 6.89 -0.65
CA PHE A 8 -2.14 7.67 -1.16
C PHE A 8 -2.40 9.17 -1.04
N VAL A 9 -1.91 9.75 0.04
CA VAL A 9 -1.98 11.20 0.36
C VAL A 9 -1.01 12.05 -0.46
N SER A 10 -0.05 11.44 -1.15
CA SER A 10 0.78 12.11 -2.16
C SER A 10 0.94 11.24 -3.41
N PRO A 11 1.21 11.84 -4.59
CA PRO A 11 1.27 11.08 -5.84
C PRO A 11 2.31 9.95 -5.79
N VAL A 12 1.88 8.71 -6.00
CA VAL A 12 2.76 7.55 -6.10
C VAL A 12 3.14 7.28 -7.55
N ARG A 13 4.42 7.01 -7.79
CA ARG A 13 4.97 6.75 -9.12
C ARG A 13 5.51 5.33 -9.18
N PHE A 14 4.63 4.38 -9.45
CA PHE A 14 5.04 3.02 -9.81
C PHE A 14 5.69 3.02 -11.19
N GLN A 15 6.66 2.13 -11.38
CA GLN A 15 7.36 2.02 -12.65
C GLN A 15 7.45 0.57 -13.13
N GLU A 16 7.36 0.43 -14.44
CA GLU A 16 7.62 -0.79 -15.20
C GLU A 16 8.48 -0.38 -16.40
N GLU A 17 9.57 -1.10 -16.64
CA GLU A 17 10.53 -0.80 -17.73
C GLU A 17 11.00 0.67 -17.78
N GLY A 18 11.23 1.26 -16.60
CA GLY A 18 11.68 2.65 -16.46
C GLY A 18 10.61 3.72 -16.72
N LYS A 19 9.39 3.34 -17.12
CA LYS A 19 8.27 4.25 -17.39
C LYS A 19 7.31 4.28 -16.21
N VAL A 20 6.74 5.46 -15.93
CA VAL A 20 5.72 5.61 -14.87
C VAL A 20 4.41 5.02 -15.36
N ILE A 21 3.81 4.14 -14.55
CA ILE A 21 2.50 3.58 -14.81
C ILE A 21 1.44 4.65 -14.52
N LYS A 22 0.62 4.95 -15.52
CA LYS A 22 -0.49 5.92 -15.40
C LYS A 22 -1.85 5.25 -15.23
N GLN A 23 -2.01 4.02 -15.72
CA GLN A 23 -3.26 3.29 -15.66
C GLN A 23 -3.40 2.58 -14.31
N ARG A 24 -4.47 2.86 -13.57
CA ARG A 24 -4.73 2.23 -12.26
C ARG A 24 -4.87 0.71 -12.35
N ASP A 25 -5.40 0.19 -13.45
CA ASP A 25 -5.67 -1.25 -13.64
C ASP A 25 -4.39 -2.06 -13.83
N LYS A 26 -3.24 -1.40 -14.08
CA LYS A 26 -1.92 -2.03 -14.13
C LYS A 26 -1.28 -2.16 -12.75
N ILE A 27 -1.86 -1.55 -11.71
CA ILE A 27 -1.33 -1.65 -10.36
C ILE A 27 -1.64 -3.04 -9.81
N THR A 28 -0.66 -3.64 -9.13
CA THR A 28 -0.77 -4.98 -8.54
C THR A 28 -0.21 -4.96 -7.11
N PRO A 29 -0.63 -5.89 -6.23
CA PRO A 29 -0.02 -6.04 -4.90
C PRO A 29 1.49 -6.22 -4.98
N LYS A 30 1.98 -6.94 -6.00
CA LYS A 30 3.41 -7.12 -6.28
C LYS A 30 4.14 -5.80 -6.49
N LEU A 31 3.59 -4.89 -7.30
CA LEU A 31 4.21 -3.58 -7.53
C LEU A 31 4.32 -2.75 -6.25
N VAL A 32 3.26 -2.74 -5.44
CA VAL A 32 3.22 -2.02 -4.15
C VAL A 32 4.32 -2.55 -3.22
N VAL A 33 4.33 -3.85 -2.95
CA VAL A 33 5.30 -4.47 -2.03
C VAL A 33 6.73 -4.33 -2.56
N LEU A 34 6.99 -4.67 -3.83
CA LEU A 34 8.34 -4.58 -4.39
C LEU A 34 8.85 -3.14 -4.48
N SER A 35 7.98 -2.14 -4.60
CA SER A 35 8.40 -0.73 -4.51
C SER A 35 8.88 -0.36 -3.12
N THR A 36 8.30 -0.97 -2.08
CA THR A 36 8.74 -0.82 -0.70
C THR A 36 10.07 -1.54 -0.48
N VAL A 37 10.16 -2.81 -0.87
CA VAL A 37 11.37 -3.64 -0.72
C VAL A 37 12.57 -2.93 -1.35
N ARG A 38 12.46 -2.49 -2.61
CA ARG A 38 13.55 -1.78 -3.31
C ARG A 38 14.04 -0.56 -2.55
N ARG A 39 13.13 0.21 -1.96
CA ARG A 39 13.48 1.41 -1.21
C ARG A 39 14.06 1.09 0.15
N TYR A 40 13.49 0.13 0.85
CA TYR A 40 14.02 -0.37 2.12
C TYR A 40 15.47 -0.81 1.93
N LEU A 41 15.75 -1.65 0.93
CA LEU A 41 17.10 -2.13 0.63
C LEU A 41 18.06 -0.99 0.27
N ALA A 42 17.61 0.00 -0.50
CA ALA A 42 18.42 1.17 -0.83
C ALA A 42 18.77 2.00 0.42
N LEU A 43 17.82 2.20 1.33
CA LEU A 43 18.05 2.94 2.58
C LEU A 43 18.93 2.13 3.54
N ALA A 44 18.66 0.83 3.71
CA ALA A 44 19.45 -0.06 4.54
C ALA A 44 20.90 -0.17 4.04
N GLY A 45 21.12 -0.26 2.72
CA GLY A 45 22.46 -0.31 2.15
C GLY A 45 23.26 0.99 2.31
N LEU A 46 22.59 2.15 2.37
CA LEU A 46 23.24 3.45 2.52
C LEU A 46 23.45 3.85 3.99
N PHE A 47 22.54 3.46 4.88
CA PHE A 47 22.46 3.98 6.25
C PHE A 47 22.38 2.90 7.34
N GLY A 48 22.27 1.63 6.97
CA GLY A 48 22.18 0.51 7.91
C GLY A 48 23.54 0.11 8.51
N PRO A 49 23.55 -0.47 9.73
CA PRO A 49 24.77 -0.77 10.46
C PRO A 49 25.64 -1.86 9.82
N ASP A 50 25.03 -2.84 9.14
CA ASP A 50 25.73 -4.04 8.64
C ASP A 50 25.89 -4.07 7.11
N GLY A 51 25.65 -2.94 6.44
CA GLY A 51 25.52 -2.94 4.98
C GLY A 51 24.33 -3.80 4.52
N PHE A 52 24.24 -4.03 3.21
CA PHE A 52 23.07 -4.64 2.55
C PHE A 52 22.59 -5.96 3.21
N VAL A 53 21.39 -5.94 3.80
CA VAL A 53 20.68 -7.16 4.24
C VAL A 53 19.72 -7.58 3.13
N ASP A 54 19.85 -8.80 2.61
CA ASP A 54 18.90 -9.32 1.61
C ASP A 54 17.55 -9.58 2.28
N GLY A 55 16.63 -8.62 2.12
CA GLY A 55 15.26 -8.70 2.58
C GLY A 55 14.34 -8.93 1.38
N GLN A 56 13.95 -10.19 1.15
CA GLN A 56 12.94 -10.54 0.15
C GLN A 56 11.64 -10.97 0.83
N PRO A 57 10.48 -10.66 0.23
CA PRO A 57 9.23 -11.29 0.59
C PRO A 57 9.30 -12.82 0.50
N ASP A 58 8.86 -13.53 1.54
CA ASP A 58 8.85 -15.00 1.65
C ASP A 58 7.48 -15.61 1.26
N PHE A 59 6.66 -14.86 0.54
CA PHE A 59 5.29 -15.23 0.19
C PHE A 59 5.02 -15.11 -1.30
N ARG A 60 3.97 -15.81 -1.75
CA ARG A 60 3.56 -15.80 -3.16
C ARG A 60 2.57 -14.67 -3.40
N PHE A 61 2.84 -13.84 -4.39
CA PHE A 61 1.95 -12.71 -4.71
C PHE A 61 0.56 -13.14 -5.21
N ASN A 62 0.38 -14.40 -5.63
CA ASN A 62 -0.90 -14.93 -6.08
C ASN A 62 -1.93 -15.07 -4.94
N ASP A 63 -1.49 -14.98 -3.68
CA ASP A 63 -2.37 -15.03 -2.50
C ASP A 63 -3.08 -13.69 -2.24
N PHE A 64 -2.84 -12.68 -3.09
CA PHE A 64 -3.33 -11.32 -2.95
C PHE A 64 -3.95 -10.83 -4.25
N HIS A 65 -5.04 -10.09 -4.13
CA HIS A 65 -5.63 -9.36 -5.24
C HIS A 65 -6.09 -7.98 -4.79
N ILE A 66 -6.31 -7.10 -5.77
CA ILE A 66 -6.90 -5.79 -5.51
C ILE A 66 -8.43 -5.97 -5.57
N SER A 67 -9.11 -5.72 -4.46
CA SER A 67 -10.56 -5.81 -4.38
C SER A 67 -11.24 -4.46 -4.67
N GLU A 68 -10.58 -3.34 -4.40
CA GLU A 68 -11.07 -2.00 -4.73
C GLU A 68 -9.93 -1.09 -5.19
N ASN A 69 -10.17 -0.28 -6.22
CA ASN A 69 -9.17 0.62 -6.80
C ASN A 69 -9.79 1.95 -7.23
N SER A 70 -9.58 2.98 -6.42
CA SER A 70 -10.01 4.35 -6.70
C SER A 70 -8.84 5.25 -7.10
N LEU A 71 -7.70 4.66 -7.49
CA LEU A 71 -6.54 5.43 -7.92
C LEU A 71 -6.85 6.21 -9.20
N ASN A 72 -6.44 7.47 -9.22
CA ASN A 72 -6.56 8.36 -10.37
C ASN A 72 -5.21 8.99 -10.67
N TYR A 73 -4.92 9.18 -11.96
CA TYR A 73 -3.71 9.87 -12.38
C TYR A 73 -3.86 11.37 -12.11
N PHE A 74 -3.02 11.88 -11.24
CA PHE A 74 -2.96 13.28 -10.86
C PHE A 74 -1.79 13.94 -11.58
N GLU A 75 -2.12 14.91 -12.44
CA GLU A 75 -1.16 15.68 -13.20
C GLU A 75 -0.66 16.87 -12.39
N TRP A 76 0.65 16.87 -12.09
CA TRP A 76 1.27 18.01 -11.42
C TRP A 76 2.76 18.09 -11.71
N GLY A 77 3.31 19.27 -11.49
CA GLY A 77 4.73 19.51 -11.66
C GLY A 77 5.22 20.67 -10.83
N ARG A 78 6.54 20.84 -10.82
CA ARG A 78 7.19 21.98 -10.17
C ARG A 78 8.27 22.57 -11.06
N TYR A 79 8.49 23.87 -10.96
CA TYR A 79 9.63 24.49 -11.64
C TYR A 79 10.95 24.17 -10.90
N SER A 80 11.96 23.73 -11.64
CA SER A 80 13.31 23.50 -11.15
C SER A 80 14.19 24.69 -11.47
N ASN A 81 14.50 25.51 -10.46
CA ASN A 81 15.40 26.64 -10.65
C ASN A 81 16.81 26.23 -11.07
N ARG A 82 17.28 25.04 -10.63
CA ARG A 82 18.61 24.50 -10.98
C ARG A 82 18.70 24.11 -12.46
N GLN A 83 17.65 23.50 -13.00
CA GLN A 83 17.62 23.01 -14.39
C GLN A 83 16.85 23.96 -15.33
N LYS A 84 16.31 25.06 -14.80
CA LYS A 84 15.48 26.06 -15.50
C LYS A 84 14.34 25.45 -16.30
N THR A 85 13.72 24.38 -15.78
CA THR A 85 12.67 23.62 -16.47
C THR A 85 11.58 23.14 -15.51
N TRP A 86 10.40 22.85 -16.04
CA TRP A 86 9.34 22.16 -15.31
C TRP A 86 9.64 20.67 -15.17
N LEU A 87 9.58 20.19 -13.94
CA LEU A 87 9.72 18.77 -13.60
C LEU A 87 8.34 18.15 -13.46
N ASP A 88 8.11 17.07 -14.21
CA ASP A 88 6.93 16.23 -14.04
C ASP A 88 7.00 15.47 -12.71
N MET A 89 6.00 15.70 -11.88
CA MET A 89 5.82 15.08 -10.58
C MET A 89 4.54 14.26 -10.50
N SER A 90 3.82 14.12 -11.63
CA SER A 90 2.56 13.42 -11.77
C SER A 90 2.67 11.94 -11.37
N GLY A 91 1.58 11.40 -10.83
CA GLY A 91 1.50 10.03 -10.31
C GLY A 91 0.07 9.64 -9.98
N LEU A 92 -0.13 8.46 -9.40
CA LEU A 92 -1.44 8.01 -8.94
C LEU A 92 -1.74 8.54 -7.53
N THR A 93 -2.99 8.91 -7.27
CA THR A 93 -3.50 9.32 -5.95
C THR A 93 -4.86 8.68 -5.70
N GLY A 94 -5.31 8.59 -4.44
CA GLY A 94 -6.54 7.90 -4.06
C GLY A 94 -6.24 6.61 -3.30
N SER A 95 -7.19 5.67 -3.31
CA SER A 95 -7.13 4.49 -2.44
C SER A 95 -6.98 3.19 -3.23
N LEU A 96 -6.29 2.23 -2.63
CA LEU A 96 -6.12 0.88 -3.14
C LEU A 96 -6.35 -0.14 -2.03
N THR A 97 -7.32 -1.03 -2.19
CA THR A 97 -7.61 -2.08 -1.21
C THR A 97 -7.08 -3.42 -1.70
N ILE A 98 -6.23 -4.05 -0.88
CA ILE A 98 -5.66 -5.38 -1.11
C ILE A 98 -6.35 -6.38 -0.19
N GLU A 99 -6.76 -7.51 -0.75
CA GLU A 99 -7.43 -8.60 -0.05
C GLU A 99 -6.64 -9.91 -0.19
N GLY A 100 -6.63 -10.72 0.87
CA GLY A 100 -5.89 -11.99 0.94
C GLY A 100 -5.36 -12.27 2.35
N ASN A 101 -4.23 -12.96 2.46
CA ASN A 101 -3.53 -13.16 3.74
C ASN A 101 -2.71 -11.92 4.11
N VAL A 102 -3.39 -10.79 4.36
CA VAL A 102 -2.76 -9.46 4.46
C VAL A 102 -1.71 -9.38 5.57
N GLY A 103 -1.78 -10.24 6.59
CA GLY A 103 -0.76 -10.36 7.63
C GLY A 103 0.66 -10.58 7.08
N ARG A 104 0.82 -11.25 5.93
CA ARG A 104 2.14 -11.47 5.30
C ARG A 104 2.72 -10.22 4.63
N ILE A 105 1.87 -9.36 4.04
CA ILE A 105 2.32 -8.12 3.38
C ILE A 105 2.37 -6.94 4.36
N LEU A 106 1.66 -7.02 5.49
CA LEU A 106 1.52 -5.93 6.46
C LEU A 106 2.86 -5.35 6.94
N PRO A 107 3.90 -6.14 7.30
CA PRO A 107 5.20 -5.58 7.69
C PRO A 107 5.81 -4.69 6.61
N TRP A 108 5.73 -5.12 5.34
CA TRP A 108 6.20 -4.32 4.21
C TRP A 108 5.38 -3.06 4.04
N LEU A 109 4.05 -3.14 4.14
CA LEU A 109 3.20 -1.96 4.01
C LEU A 109 3.48 -0.94 5.10
N LEU A 110 3.64 -1.37 6.35
CA LEU A 110 3.99 -0.50 7.47
C LEU A 110 5.32 0.22 7.22
N ILE A 111 6.37 -0.49 6.79
CA ILE A 111 7.64 0.13 6.40
C ILE A 111 7.40 1.18 5.30
N GLY A 112 6.64 0.80 4.25
CA GLY A 112 6.32 1.66 3.12
C GLY A 112 5.62 2.96 3.52
N SER A 113 4.71 2.90 4.50
CA SER A 113 4.00 4.08 5.02
C SER A 113 4.95 5.10 5.66
N GLN A 114 6.05 4.63 6.27
CA GLN A 114 7.02 5.48 6.97
C GLN A 114 8.07 6.07 6.03
N ILE A 115 8.45 5.32 5.00
CA ILE A 115 9.54 5.73 4.11
C ILE A 115 9.03 6.34 2.79
N ASN A 116 7.73 6.29 2.50
CA ASN A 116 7.13 6.51 1.18
C ASN A 116 7.58 5.46 0.15
N ILE A 117 6.87 5.29 -0.96
CA ILE A 117 7.18 4.25 -1.94
C ILE A 117 7.20 4.74 -3.39
N GLY A 118 7.81 3.96 -4.29
CA GLY A 118 7.89 4.28 -5.71
C GLY A 118 9.03 5.24 -6.08
N LYS A 119 8.92 5.90 -7.23
CA LYS A 119 9.92 6.84 -7.74
C LYS A 119 9.77 8.22 -7.12
N ASN A 120 10.90 8.92 -6.94
CA ASN A 120 10.96 10.33 -6.53
C ASN A 120 10.47 10.59 -5.09
N THR A 121 10.56 9.59 -4.21
CA THR A 121 10.20 9.67 -2.78
C THR A 121 10.95 10.72 -1.99
N ALA A 122 12.18 11.07 -2.37
CA ALA A 122 12.95 12.18 -1.79
C ALA A 122 12.28 13.56 -1.99
N PHE A 123 11.33 13.67 -2.92
CA PHE A 123 10.49 14.86 -3.10
C PHE A 123 9.15 14.76 -2.37
N GLY A 124 8.98 13.80 -1.45
CA GLY A 124 7.74 13.59 -0.68
C GLY A 124 6.66 12.81 -1.42
N LEU A 125 6.97 12.24 -2.59
CA LEU A 125 6.03 11.42 -3.37
C LEU A 125 5.86 10.01 -2.79
N GLY A 126 4.67 9.43 -3.02
CA GLY A 126 4.34 8.05 -2.65
C GLY A 126 4.10 7.80 -1.17
N LYS A 127 3.69 8.83 -0.42
CA LYS A 127 3.21 8.68 0.95
C LYS A 127 1.81 8.08 0.93
N PHE A 128 1.55 7.14 1.84
CA PHE A 128 0.22 6.59 2.05
C PHE A 128 -0.02 6.25 3.51
N ASP A 129 -1.28 6.29 3.91
CA ASP A 129 -1.75 5.81 5.20
C ASP A 129 -2.40 4.43 5.04
N ILE A 130 -2.53 3.68 6.13
CA ILE A 130 -3.01 2.29 6.12
C ILE A 130 -4.22 2.14 7.04
N THR A 131 -5.26 1.50 6.52
CA THR A 131 -6.43 1.08 7.30
C THR A 131 -6.67 -0.42 7.13
N LYS A 132 -6.77 -1.18 8.24
CA LYS A 132 -7.17 -2.59 8.21
C LYS A 132 -8.67 -2.70 8.50
N SER A 133 -9.40 -3.45 7.70
CA SER A 133 -10.78 -3.83 8.01
C SER A 133 -10.87 -5.34 8.22
N GLN A 134 -11.49 -5.75 9.32
CA GLN A 134 -11.78 -7.15 9.62
C GLN A 134 -13.28 -7.37 9.56
N SER A 135 -13.73 -8.28 8.69
CA SER A 135 -15.08 -8.84 8.80
C SER A 135 -15.11 -9.73 10.04
N HIS A 136 -15.65 -9.24 11.16
CA HIS A 136 -16.02 -10.12 12.26
C HIS A 136 -17.30 -10.85 11.84
N GLU A 137 -17.26 -12.18 11.72
CA GLU A 137 -18.47 -12.98 11.70
C GLU A 137 -19.17 -12.81 13.06
N VAL A 138 -20.35 -12.19 13.05
CA VAL A 138 -21.23 -12.17 14.21
C VAL A 138 -21.77 -13.60 14.35
N THR A 139 -21.23 -14.38 15.27
CA THR A 139 -21.86 -15.64 15.69
C THR A 139 -23.16 -15.27 16.39
N GLU A 140 -24.27 -15.43 15.69
CA GLU A 140 -25.61 -15.30 16.22
C GLU A 140 -25.79 -16.37 17.31
N LEU A 141 -25.64 -15.97 18.59
CA LEU A 141 -26.06 -16.80 19.71
C LEU A 141 -27.58 -16.96 19.63
N GLN A 142 -28.02 -18.15 19.22
CA GLN A 142 -29.43 -18.53 19.26
C GLN A 142 -29.96 -18.32 20.68
N GLY A 143 -30.79 -17.28 20.84
CA GLY A 143 -31.58 -17.05 22.02
C GLY A 143 -32.54 -18.22 22.20
N ASN A 144 -32.17 -19.12 23.11
CA ASN A 144 -33.01 -20.21 23.55
C ASN A 144 -34.29 -19.63 24.16
N ARG A 145 -35.40 -19.69 23.41
CA ARG A 145 -36.75 -19.50 23.95
C ARG A 145 -37.03 -20.70 24.84
N SER A 146 -36.82 -20.54 26.14
CA SER A 146 -37.43 -21.38 27.16
C SER A 146 -38.29 -20.49 28.02
N SER A 147 -39.58 -20.64 27.79
CA SER A 147 -40.68 -20.24 28.65
C SER A 147 -40.41 -20.56 30.12
N GLU A 148 -40.58 -19.58 31.00
CA GLU A 148 -41.12 -19.82 32.33
C GLU A 148 -42.08 -18.69 32.69
N VAL A 149 -43.35 -19.08 32.74
CA VAL A 149 -44.45 -18.36 33.35
C VAL A 149 -44.31 -18.60 34.85
N LEU A 150 -44.36 -17.56 35.69
CA LEU A 150 -45.13 -17.63 36.93
C LEU A 150 -45.47 -16.23 37.47
N ASN A 151 -46.77 -16.02 37.63
CA ASN A 151 -47.39 -14.97 38.44
C ASN A 151 -46.98 -15.11 39.91
N ILE A 152 -46.63 -13.99 40.56
CA ILE A 152 -47.33 -13.28 41.66
C ILE A 152 -46.36 -12.19 42.16
#